data_AF-A0A3M1LTQ3-F1
#
_entry.id   AF-A0A3M1LTQ3-F1
#
_cell.length_a   1.000
_cell.length_b   1.000
_cell.length_c   1.000
_cell.angle_alpha   90.00
_cell.angle_beta   90.00
_cell.angle_gamma   90.00
#
_symmetry.space_group_name_H-M   'P 1'
#
loop_
_entity.id
_entity.type
_entity.pdbx_description
1 polymer ?
#
loop_
_entity_poly.entity_id
_entity_poly.type
_entity_poly.pdbx_seq_one_letter_code
_entity_poly.pdbx_strand_id
1 'polypeptide(L)'
;AARFLPAGGLVRLRPGRDAAGEAAARLAGFVERATARIGPLLAGLSRRRDWRARAAAAARDMPGRSPARAVAVIAGETLVSANLLRDRLAITQQAANAVLRRLAAAGLIEELSGQSRYRLWRARL
;
A
#
# COMPACT_ATOMS: atom_id res chain seq x y z
N ALA A 1 -16.94 -2.00 -1.90
CA ALA A 1 -16.76 -1.11 -3.06
C ALA A 1 -15.65 -1.69 -3.94
N ALA A 2 -15.98 -2.11 -5.18
CA ALA A 2 -14.98 -2.65 -6.10
C ALA A 2 -14.06 -1.52 -6.59
N ARG A 3 -12.75 -1.66 -6.35
CA ARG A 3 -11.74 -0.68 -6.77
C ARG A 3 -11.43 -0.93 -8.25
N PHE A 4 -11.90 -0.05 -9.11
CA PHE A 4 -11.60 -0.07 -10.54
C PHE A 4 -10.08 0.00 -10.72
N LEU A 5 -9.48 -1.07 -11.26
CA LEU A 5 -8.11 -1.05 -11.75
C LEU A 5 -8.17 -0.47 -13.16
N PRO A 6 -7.46 0.63 -13.46
CA PRO A 6 -7.43 1.16 -14.82
C PRO A 6 -6.73 0.13 -15.71
N ALA A 7 -7.52 -0.66 -16.42
CA ALA A 7 -7.04 -1.33 -17.61
C ALA A 7 -6.63 -0.22 -18.58
N GLY A 8 -5.41 -0.33 -19.12
CA GLY A 8 -4.85 0.65 -20.05
C GLY A 8 -5.82 1.03 -21.18
N GLY A 9 -5.58 2.22 -21.74
CA GLY A 9 -6.45 2.98 -22.64
C GLY A 9 -7.48 2.15 -23.40
N LEU A 10 -8.75 2.51 -23.22
CA LEU A 10 -9.84 2.03 -24.05
C LEU A 10 -9.58 2.45 -25.50
N VAL A 11 -8.92 1.59 -26.27
CA VAL A 11 -8.89 1.70 -27.72
C VAL A 11 -10.34 1.50 -28.17
N ARG A 12 -11.04 2.60 -28.47
CA ARG A 12 -12.32 2.51 -29.17
C ARG A 12 -12.04 2.08 -30.60
N LEU A 13 -12.06 0.78 -30.85
CA LEU A 13 -12.12 0.24 -32.20
C LEU A 13 -13.57 0.39 -32.70
N ARG A 14 -13.70 0.96 -33.90
CA ARG A 14 -14.98 1.10 -34.63
C ARG A 14 -15.36 -0.32 -35.08
N PRO A 15 -16.59 -0.84 -34.83
CA PRO A 15 -16.89 -2.23 -35.13
C PRO A 15 -16.75 -2.49 -36.63
N GLY A 16 -15.79 -3.33 -36.99
CA GLY A 16 -15.64 -3.85 -38.35
C GLY A 16 -16.60 -5.02 -38.62
N ARG A 17 -16.64 -5.51 -39.86
CA ARG A 17 -17.51 -6.63 -40.30
C ARG A 17 -17.42 -7.91 -39.45
N ASP A 18 -16.35 -8.07 -38.66
CA ASP A 18 -16.07 -9.25 -37.84
C ASP A 18 -16.09 -8.93 -36.33
N ALA A 19 -17.21 -8.36 -35.86
CA ALA A 19 -17.39 -7.96 -34.47
C ALA A 19 -17.17 -9.12 -33.45
N ALA A 20 -17.43 -10.37 -33.85
CA ALA A 20 -17.19 -11.55 -33.03
C ALA A 20 -15.69 -11.84 -32.85
N GLY A 21 -14.89 -11.78 -33.92
CA GLY A 21 -13.43 -11.91 -33.86
C GLY A 21 -12.78 -10.81 -33.01
N GLU A 22 -13.29 -9.58 -33.14
CA GLU A 22 -12.84 -8.44 -32.33
C GLU A 22 -13.21 -8.58 -30.84
N ALA A 23 -14.37 -9.16 -30.52
CA ALA A 23 -14.76 -9.46 -29.14
C ALA A 23 -13.87 -10.56 -28.52
N ALA A 24 -13.60 -11.64 -29.26
CA ALA A 24 -12.73 -12.72 -28.80
C ALA A 24 -11.29 -12.22 -28.53
N ALA A 25 -10.74 -11.40 -29.44
CA ALA A 25 -9.42 -10.79 -29.26
C ALA A 25 -9.36 -9.86 -28.03
N ARG A 26 -10.42 -9.07 -27.78
CA ARG A 26 -10.52 -8.22 -26.58
C ARG A 26 -10.54 -9.03 -25.29
N LEU A 27 -11.31 -10.13 -25.26
CA LEU A 27 -11.36 -11.03 -24.10
C LEU A 27 -10.00 -11.70 -23.87
N ALA A 28 -9.38 -12.24 -24.92
CA ALA A 28 -8.07 -12.87 -24.82
C ALA A 28 -7.02 -11.89 -24.25
N GLY A 29 -6.95 -10.67 -24.77
CA GLY A 29 -6.04 -9.65 -24.26
C GLY A 29 -6.36 -9.19 -22.84
N PHE A 30 -7.65 -9.18 -22.43
CA PHE A 30 -8.02 -8.93 -21.03
C PHE A 30 -7.51 -10.05 -20.12
N VAL A 31 -7.75 -11.32 -20.47
CA VAL A 31 -7.33 -12.48 -19.69
C VAL A 31 -5.80 -12.54 -19.56
N GLU A 32 -5.07 -12.26 -20.64
CA GLU A 32 -3.61 -12.21 -20.63
C GLU A 32 -3.10 -11.14 -19.66
N ARG A 33 -3.61 -9.91 -19.75
CA ARG A 33 -3.22 -8.81 -18.84
C ARG A 33 -3.59 -9.10 -17.38
N ALA A 34 -4.75 -9.69 -17.14
CA ALA A 34 -5.17 -10.08 -15.79
C ALA A 34 -4.23 -11.13 -15.22
N THR A 35 -3.90 -12.16 -16.01
CA THR A 35 -3.00 -13.26 -15.62
C THR A 35 -1.59 -12.74 -15.34
N ALA A 36 -1.05 -11.89 -16.22
CA ALA A 36 0.25 -11.27 -16.05
C ALA A 36 0.34 -10.42 -14.77
N ARG A 37 -0.80 -9.96 -14.23
CA ARG A 37 -0.83 -9.14 -13.01
C ARG A 37 -0.85 -9.96 -11.71
N ILE A 38 -1.24 -11.23 -11.75
CA ILE A 38 -1.35 -12.08 -10.56
C ILE A 38 0.01 -12.21 -9.84
N GLY A 39 1.06 -12.58 -10.57
CA GLY A 39 2.42 -12.75 -10.01
C GLY A 39 2.92 -11.51 -9.26
N PRO A 40 2.96 -10.32 -9.91
CA PRO A 40 3.35 -9.07 -9.25
C PRO A 40 2.50 -8.71 -8.03
N LEU A 41 1.19 -9.02 -8.04
CA LEU A 41 0.31 -8.79 -6.90
C LEU A 41 0.67 -9.71 -5.72
N LEU A 42 0.85 -11.00 -5.96
CA LEU A 42 1.25 -11.97 -4.93
C LEU A 42 2.64 -11.64 -4.35
N ALA A 43 3.59 -11.21 -5.19
CA ALA A 43 4.90 -10.75 -4.74
C ALA A 43 4.78 -9.49 -3.86
N GLY A 44 3.91 -8.55 -4.22
CA GLY A 44 3.62 -7.37 -3.41
C GLY A 44 3.00 -7.70 -2.05
N LEU A 45 2.03 -8.62 -2.02
CA LEU A 45 1.43 -9.11 -0.78
C LEU A 45 2.45 -9.82 0.11
N SER A 46 3.35 -10.62 -0.49
CA SER A 46 4.42 -11.32 0.23
C SER A 46 5.39 -10.34 0.88
N ARG A 47 5.91 -9.35 0.13
CA ARG A 47 6.77 -8.30 0.71
C ARG A 47 6.10 -7.56 1.86
N ARG A 48 4.80 -7.26 1.74
CA ARG A 48 4.04 -6.61 2.81
C ARG A 48 3.85 -7.50 4.04
N ARG A 49 3.61 -8.80 3.87
CA ARG A 49 3.57 -9.77 4.96
C ARG A 49 4.92 -9.84 5.67
N ASP A 50 6.01 -9.93 4.93
CA ASP A 50 7.35 -10.09 5.46
C ASP A 50 7.80 -8.80 6.19
N TRP A 51 7.49 -7.63 5.62
CA TRP A 51 7.64 -6.35 6.29
C TRP A 51 6.86 -6.30 7.61
N ARG A 52 5.58 -6.73 7.62
CA ARG A 52 4.76 -6.72 8.84
C ARG A 52 5.37 -7.59 9.93
N ALA A 53 5.89 -8.78 9.58
CA ALA A 53 6.53 -9.68 10.53
C ALA A 53 7.79 -9.06 11.14
N ARG A 54 8.69 -8.51 10.30
CA ARG A 54 9.91 -7.81 10.75
C ARG A 54 9.59 -6.60 11.62
N ALA A 55 8.64 -5.77 11.19
CA ALA A 55 8.23 -4.57 11.93
C ALA A 55 7.58 -4.93 13.27
N ALA A 56 6.77 -5.98 13.33
CA ALA A 56 6.17 -6.45 14.59
C ALA A 56 7.22 -7.03 15.55
N ALA A 57 8.28 -7.66 15.04
CA ALA A 57 9.41 -8.08 15.87
C ALA A 57 10.14 -6.87 16.47
N ALA A 58 10.60 -5.93 15.62
CA ALA A 58 11.32 -4.75 16.08
C ALA A 58 10.47 -3.85 17.01
N ALA A 59 9.16 -3.77 16.79
CA ALA A 59 8.26 -2.97 17.62
C ALA A 59 8.06 -3.54 19.04
N ARG A 60 8.32 -4.84 19.27
CA ARG A 60 8.25 -5.45 20.61
C ARG A 60 9.35 -4.93 21.52
N ASP A 61 10.50 -4.58 20.95
CA ASP A 61 11.65 -4.06 21.69
C ASP A 61 11.56 -2.54 21.92
N MET A 62 10.55 -1.88 21.35
CA MET A 62 10.34 -0.44 21.52
C MET A 62 9.52 -0.13 22.78
N PRO A 63 9.81 0.99 23.48
CA PRO A 63 9.05 1.37 24.66
C PRO A 63 7.57 1.64 24.39
N GLY A 64 6.71 1.00 25.19
CA GLY A 64 5.26 1.19 25.21
C GLY A 64 4.50 0.38 24.16
N ARG A 65 3.16 0.49 24.18
CA ARG A 65 2.27 -0.32 23.30
C ARG A 65 2.02 0.31 21.93
N SER A 66 2.29 1.61 21.78
CA SER A 66 1.97 2.38 20.57
C SER A 66 2.75 1.93 19.32
N PRO A 67 4.04 1.57 19.38
CA PRO A 67 4.77 1.09 18.20
C PRO A 67 4.16 -0.18 17.58
N ALA A 68 3.84 -1.19 18.40
CA ALA A 68 3.21 -2.42 17.91
C ALA A 68 1.83 -2.16 17.29
N ARG A 69 1.01 -1.30 17.91
CA ARG A 69 -0.28 -0.90 17.35
C ARG A 69 -0.12 -0.10 16.04
N ALA A 70 0.91 0.75 15.96
CA ALA A 70 1.20 1.52 14.76
C ALA A 70 1.61 0.64 13.58
N VAL A 71 2.40 -0.40 13.82
CA VAL A 71 2.75 -1.39 12.78
C VAL A 71 1.50 -2.03 12.17
N ALA A 72 0.50 -2.37 13.01
CA ALA A 72 -0.77 -2.91 12.51
C ALA A 72 -1.53 -1.93 11.61
N VAL A 73 -1.55 -0.64 11.97
CA VAL A 73 -2.16 0.41 11.13
C VAL A 73 -1.39 0.54 9.81
N ILE A 74 -0.07 0.68 9.86
CA ILE A 74 0.77 0.87 8.67
C ILE A 74 0.71 -0.35 7.73
N ALA A 75 0.55 -1.56 8.28
CA ALA A 75 0.35 -2.79 7.50
C ALA A 75 -0.95 -2.80 6.68
N GLY A 76 -1.94 -1.98 7.06
CA GLY A 76 -3.22 -1.84 6.36
C GLY A 76 -3.25 -0.68 5.35
N GLU A 77 -2.37 0.30 5.51
CA GLU A 77 -2.46 1.58 4.78
C GLU A 77 -1.31 1.73 3.78
N THR A 78 -1.55 2.29 2.59
CA THR A 78 -0.46 2.56 1.62
C THR A 78 0.42 3.71 2.08
N LEU A 79 -0.20 4.75 2.65
CA LEU A 79 0.44 5.96 3.15
C LEU A 79 -0.13 6.27 4.53
N VAL A 80 0.72 6.72 5.45
CA VAL A 80 0.30 7.15 6.77
C VAL A 80 0.80 8.55 7.10
N SER A 81 0.01 9.27 7.87
CA SER A 81 0.38 10.56 8.47
C SER A 81 0.30 10.45 9.99
N ALA A 82 0.90 11.42 10.69
CA ALA A 82 0.75 11.51 12.15
C ALA A 82 -0.71 11.68 12.57
N ASN A 83 -1.51 12.43 11.81
CA ASN A 83 -2.95 12.62 12.08
C ASN A 83 -3.71 11.30 11.97
N LEU A 84 -3.48 10.53 10.90
CA LEU A 84 -4.10 9.21 10.74
C LEU A 84 -3.77 8.30 11.92
N LEU A 85 -2.50 8.28 12.33
CA LEU A 85 -2.05 7.42 13.41
C LEU A 85 -2.60 7.85 14.77
N ARG A 86 -2.66 9.16 15.01
CA ARG A 86 -3.32 9.78 16.18
C ARG A 86 -4.76 9.30 16.30
N ASP A 87 -5.52 9.42 15.22
CA ASP A 87 -6.95 9.09 15.19
C ASP A 87 -7.18 7.57 15.33
N ARG A 88 -6.41 6.75 14.62
CA ARG A 88 -6.52 5.28 14.69
C ARG A 88 -6.07 4.70 16.03
N LEU A 89 -5.14 5.34 16.73
CA LEU A 89 -4.60 4.83 18.00
C LEU A 89 -5.18 5.51 19.24
N ALA A 90 -5.97 6.58 19.07
CA ALA A 90 -6.47 7.45 20.14
C ALA A 90 -5.33 7.94 21.05
N ILE A 91 -4.28 8.49 20.44
CA ILE A 91 -3.11 9.04 21.14
C ILE A 91 -2.95 10.53 20.82
N THR A 92 -2.02 11.22 21.46
CA THR A 92 -1.72 12.62 21.13
C THR A 92 -0.96 12.74 19.81
N GLN A 93 -1.04 13.91 19.18
CA GLN A 93 -0.26 14.22 17.97
C GLN A 93 1.25 14.06 18.20
N GLN A 94 1.74 14.46 19.37
CA GLN A 94 3.15 14.31 19.75
C GLN A 94 3.55 12.83 19.87
N ALA A 95 2.70 12.00 20.48
CA ALA A 95 2.94 10.57 20.60
C ALA A 95 2.95 9.88 19.22
N ALA A 96 2.00 10.24 18.33
CA ALA A 96 1.97 9.73 16.96
C ALA A 96 3.26 10.07 16.20
N ASN A 97 3.71 11.32 16.26
CA ASN A 97 4.98 11.75 15.66
C ASN A 97 6.19 11.03 16.26
N ALA A 98 6.22 10.83 17.58
CA ALA A 98 7.31 10.11 18.24
C ALA A 98 7.39 8.65 17.78
N VAL A 99 6.25 7.97 17.64
CA VAL A 99 6.19 6.60 17.11
C VAL A 99 6.68 6.55 15.67
N LEU A 100 6.21 7.45 14.79
CA LEU A 100 6.67 7.49 13.41
C LEU A 100 8.19 7.72 13.31
N ARG A 101 8.74 8.65 14.10
CA ARG A 101 10.20 8.88 14.15
C ARG A 101 10.97 7.64 14.60
N ARG A 102 10.48 6.90 15.60
CA ARG A 102 11.13 5.65 16.07
C ARG A 102 11.10 4.56 15.00
N LEU A 103 9.96 4.37 14.33
CA LEU A 103 9.84 3.41 13.24
C LEU A 103 10.73 3.78 12.05
N ALA A 104 10.86 5.08 11.75
CA ALA A 104 11.76 5.57 10.70
C ALA A 104 13.23 5.37 11.06
N ALA A 105 13.61 5.68 12.30
CA ALA A 105 14.97 5.44 12.80
C ALA A 105 15.34 3.95 12.79
N ALA A 106 14.37 3.06 13.00
CA ALA A 106 14.54 1.61 12.85
C ALA A 106 14.53 1.12 11.38
N GLY A 107 14.45 2.02 10.40
CA GLY A 107 14.41 1.68 8.98
C GLY A 107 13.14 0.95 8.53
N LEU A 108 12.07 0.97 9.34
CA LEU A 108 10.82 0.25 9.03
C LEU A 108 9.90 1.05 8.11
N ILE A 109 9.98 2.37 8.18
CA ILE A 109 9.22 3.27 7.31
C ILE A 109 10.16 4.32 6.73
N GLU A 110 9.74 4.90 5.61
CA GLU A 110 10.42 6.01 4.98
C GLU A 110 9.47 7.15 4.68
N GLU A 111 9.99 8.37 4.73
CA GLU A 111 9.25 9.58 4.41
C GLU A 111 9.20 9.78 2.90
N LEU A 112 8.03 10.13 2.38
CA LEU A 112 7.80 10.43 0.96
C LEU A 112 7.71 11.93 0.68
N SER A 113 7.14 12.69 1.60
CA SER A 113 6.97 14.13 1.45
C SER A 113 8.20 14.86 1.99
N GLY A 114 8.90 15.64 1.18
CA GLY A 114 10.00 16.49 1.64
C GLY A 114 9.57 17.75 2.42
N GLN A 115 8.31 17.85 2.84
CA GLN A 115 7.76 19.07 3.46
C GLN A 115 7.50 18.88 4.97
N SER A 116 8.07 19.76 5.78
CA SER A 116 8.02 19.76 7.25
C SER A 116 6.59 19.65 7.85
N ARG A 117 5.60 20.26 7.20
CA ARG A 117 4.26 20.47 7.78
C ARG A 117 3.32 19.27 7.66
N TYR A 118 3.47 18.46 6.61
CA TYR A 118 2.61 17.31 6.32
C TYR A 118 3.44 16.11 5.90
N ARG A 119 4.05 15.43 6.89
CA ARG A 119 4.90 14.26 6.65
C ARG A 119 4.04 13.03 6.34
N LEU A 120 4.20 12.51 5.12
CA LEU A 120 3.64 11.23 4.68
C LEU A 120 4.72 10.16 4.70
N TRP A 121 4.37 9.02 5.27
CA TRP A 121 5.27 7.88 5.43
C TRP A 121 4.71 6.67 4.72
N ARG A 122 5.59 5.80 4.24
CA ARG A 122 5.23 4.45 3.76
C ARG A 122 6.08 3.38 4.41
N ALA A 123 5.55 2.16 4.43
CA ALA A 123 6.32 0.97 4.78
C ALA A 123 7.50 0.80 3.81
N ARG A 124 8.68 0.49 4.34
CA ARG A 124 9.85 0.14 3.56
C ARG A 124 9.82 -1.35 3.22
N LEU A 125 9.12 -1.68 2.13
CA LEU A 125 8.88 -3.04 1.65
C LEU A 125 10.12 -3.69 1.06
#